data_AF-A0A2T7BCH3-F1
#
_entry.id   AF-A0A2T7BCH3-F1
#
_cell.length_a   1.000
_cell.length_b   1.000
_cell.length_c   1.000
_cell.angle_alpha   90.00
_cell.angle_beta   90.00
_cell.angle_gamma   90.00
#
_symmetry.space_group_name_H-M   'P 1'
#
loop_
_entity.id
_entity.type
_entity.pdbx_description
1 polymer ?
#
loop_
_entity_poly.entity_id
_entity_poly.type
_entity_poly.pdbx_seq_one_letter_code
_entity_poly.pdbx_strand_id
1 'polypeptide(L)'
;MRAFFKNTVNAGCISHTSLPANMYCIPFKNEAGAASLARDLAFSLSENPHPLCLLAAMELQDYLRDQQEWQHNFGLSPTTSGRVAGKMFGVLAVRKPDGTLAYLAAFSGKLAGANQHARFVPPVFDTLADGGFVNAGMQQLTALNAAIHALGEQPSNAPEIDRLKAARKTHSIRLQQRIFEHYHFVNKAGRRKNLLSLFKTAGYQQPPAGAGECAAPKLLQYAFQHGLTPLALTEFWWGLSPKSATWKHGHFYAPCREKCAPILAFMLGGGA
;
A
#
# COMPACT_ATOMS: atom_id res chain seq x y z
N MET A 1 16.77 14.29 8.01
CA MET A 1 15.81 13.26 7.53
C MET A 1 16.17 12.84 6.09
N ARG A 2 17.34 12.21 5.93
CA ARG A 2 17.84 11.70 4.64
C ARG A 2 17.46 10.22 4.55
N ALA A 3 16.64 9.84 3.58
CA ALA A 3 16.68 8.53 2.89
C ALA A 3 15.38 8.29 2.10
N PHE A 4 15.17 8.99 0.97
CA PHE A 4 14.25 8.49 -0.04
C PHE A 4 14.71 8.94 -1.42
N PHE A 5 14.78 7.97 -2.35
CA PHE A 5 15.06 8.06 -3.79
C PHE A 5 16.52 8.28 -4.21
N LYS A 6 17.24 7.18 -4.40
CA LYS A 6 18.15 7.03 -5.54
C LYS A 6 17.46 6.11 -6.54
N ASN A 7 17.12 6.64 -7.71
CA ASN A 7 16.62 5.87 -8.85
C ASN A 7 17.82 5.28 -9.59
N THR A 8 17.74 3.99 -9.91
CA THR A 8 18.40 3.39 -11.06
C THR A 8 17.33 2.73 -11.92
N VAL A 9 17.55 2.78 -13.22
CA VAL A 9 16.60 2.73 -14.33
C VAL A 9 16.15 1.30 -14.67
N ASN A 10 14.99 1.20 -15.33
CA ASN A 10 14.42 0.08 -16.08
C ASN A 10 13.71 -1.05 -15.31
N ALA A 11 12.41 -0.87 -15.13
CA ALA A 11 11.43 -1.96 -15.17
C ALA A 11 10.33 -1.52 -16.15
N GLY A 12 10.07 -2.33 -17.18
CA GLY A 12 9.12 -1.98 -18.25
C GLY A 12 7.75 -1.62 -17.69
N CYS A 13 7.28 -0.41 -18.02
CA CYS A 13 5.94 0.05 -17.69
C CYS A 13 4.92 -0.79 -18.47
N ILE A 14 4.12 -1.58 -17.76
CA ILE A 14 2.89 -2.15 -18.34
C ILE A 14 1.90 -0.99 -18.45
N SER A 15 1.63 -0.56 -19.69
CA SER A 15 0.60 0.42 -20.01
C SER A 15 -0.75 0.02 -19.41
N HIS A 16 -1.55 1.01 -18.96
CA HIS A 16 -2.91 0.85 -18.43
C HIS A 16 -3.94 0.33 -19.45
N THR A 17 -3.68 -0.81 -20.10
CA THR A 17 -4.73 -1.67 -20.64
C THR A 17 -5.44 -2.31 -19.46
N SER A 18 -6.76 -2.09 -19.36
CA SER A 18 -7.63 -2.67 -18.35
C SER A 18 -7.51 -4.19 -18.36
N LEU A 19 -6.68 -4.71 -17.47
CA LEU A 19 -6.58 -6.15 -17.20
C LEU A 19 -7.97 -6.63 -16.76
N PRO A 20 -8.43 -7.80 -17.23
CA PRO A 20 -9.79 -8.26 -16.96
C PRO A 20 -10.02 -8.38 -15.44
N ALA A 21 -11.25 -8.08 -15.00
CA ALA A 21 -11.63 -8.01 -13.58
C ALA A 21 -11.38 -9.31 -12.77
N ASN A 22 -11.11 -10.42 -13.46
CA ASN A 22 -10.76 -11.71 -12.86
C ASN A 22 -9.27 -11.89 -12.57
N MET A 23 -8.38 -11.05 -13.09
CA MET A 23 -6.92 -11.27 -13.01
C MET A 23 -6.38 -11.21 -11.58
N TYR A 24 -6.99 -10.43 -10.71
CA TYR A 24 -6.53 -10.26 -9.32
C TYR A 24 -7.23 -11.20 -8.33
N CYS A 25 -8.27 -11.91 -8.75
CA CYS A 25 -8.93 -12.93 -7.94
C CYS A 25 -8.18 -14.25 -8.07
N ILE A 26 -7.37 -14.58 -7.07
CA ILE A 26 -6.53 -15.78 -7.09
C ILE A 26 -7.37 -16.95 -6.56
N PRO A 27 -7.56 -18.04 -7.33
CA PRO A 27 -8.23 -19.23 -6.82
C PRO A 27 -7.39 -19.88 -5.73
N PHE A 28 -8.05 -20.44 -4.71
CA PHE A 28 -7.36 -21.25 -3.70
C PHE A 28 -6.87 -22.56 -4.31
N LYS A 29 -5.64 -22.99 -4.01
CA LYS A 29 -5.15 -24.31 -4.45
C LYS A 29 -5.99 -25.45 -3.87
N ASN A 30 -6.47 -25.29 -2.64
CA ASN A 30 -7.39 -26.24 -1.98
C ASN A 30 -8.81 -25.65 -1.87
N GLU A 31 -9.58 -25.73 -2.96
CA GLU A 31 -10.94 -25.19 -3.03
C GLU A 31 -11.89 -25.83 -2.01
N ALA A 32 -11.82 -27.15 -1.81
CA ALA A 32 -12.68 -27.86 -0.86
C ALA A 32 -12.40 -27.44 0.60
N GLY A 33 -11.12 -27.29 0.96
CA GLY A 33 -10.70 -26.77 2.26
C GLY A 33 -11.16 -25.33 2.48
N ALA A 34 -10.98 -24.47 1.46
CA ALA A 34 -11.44 -23.09 1.49
C ALA A 34 -12.97 -23.00 1.65
N ALA A 35 -13.72 -23.81 0.90
CA ALA A 35 -15.18 -23.88 1.00
C ALA A 35 -15.65 -24.30 2.39
N SER A 36 -15.00 -25.31 2.98
CA SER A 36 -15.31 -25.76 4.34
C SER A 36 -15.15 -24.64 5.37
N LEU A 37 -14.06 -23.87 5.29
CA LEU A 37 -13.73 -22.76 6.18
C LEU A 37 -14.60 -21.51 5.98
N ALA A 38 -15.31 -21.40 4.85
CA ALA A 38 -16.07 -20.21 4.47
C ALA A 38 -17.59 -20.35 4.63
N ARG A 39 -18.10 -21.53 5.02
CA ARG A 39 -19.55 -21.86 4.98
C ARG A 39 -20.45 -20.84 5.68
N ASP A 40 -20.04 -20.35 6.84
CA ASP A 40 -20.83 -19.40 7.65
C ASP A 40 -20.01 -18.17 8.07
N LEU A 41 -18.96 -17.86 7.30
CA LEU A 41 -18.03 -16.82 7.66
C LEU A 41 -18.60 -15.44 7.34
N ALA A 42 -18.91 -14.68 8.39
CA ALA A 42 -19.16 -13.25 8.29
C ALA A 42 -17.84 -12.48 8.44
N PHE A 43 -17.67 -11.43 7.64
CA PHE A 43 -16.46 -10.61 7.70
C PHE A 43 -16.31 -9.92 9.05
N SER A 44 -15.15 -10.08 9.67
CA SER A 44 -14.70 -9.30 10.82
C SER A 44 -13.20 -9.01 10.70
N LEU A 45 -12.79 -7.87 11.26
CA LEU A 45 -11.38 -7.60 11.50
C LEU A 45 -11.02 -8.24 12.84
N SER A 46 -10.02 -9.12 12.83
CA SER A 46 -9.53 -9.82 14.01
C SER A 46 -8.02 -9.65 14.10
N GLU A 47 -7.50 -9.54 15.32
CA GLU A 47 -6.05 -9.58 15.55
C GLU A 47 -5.48 -10.97 15.25
N ASN A 48 -6.30 -12.02 15.40
CA ASN A 48 -5.93 -13.39 15.04
C ASN A 48 -6.37 -13.71 13.60
N PRO A 49 -5.45 -14.20 12.74
CA PRO A 49 -5.80 -14.56 11.37
C PRO A 49 -6.78 -15.74 11.33
N HIS A 50 -7.87 -15.57 10.56
CA HIS A 50 -8.80 -16.67 10.29
C HIS A 50 -8.10 -17.79 9.50
N PRO A 51 -8.40 -19.09 9.70
CA PRO A 51 -7.78 -20.19 8.95
C PRO A 51 -7.86 -20.06 7.43
N LEU A 52 -8.95 -19.49 6.90
CA LEU A 52 -9.07 -19.21 5.46
C LEU A 52 -8.00 -18.22 4.96
N CYS A 53 -7.66 -17.22 5.77
CA CYS A 53 -6.57 -16.29 5.48
C CYS A 53 -5.20 -16.93 5.67
N LEU A 54 -5.03 -17.88 6.60
CA LEU A 54 -3.79 -18.63 6.74
C LEU A 54 -3.49 -19.44 5.48
N LEU A 55 -4.49 -20.10 4.89
CA LEU A 55 -4.35 -20.77 3.58
C LEU A 55 -3.90 -19.80 2.48
N ALA A 56 -4.61 -18.67 2.31
CA ALA A 56 -4.25 -17.65 1.31
C ALA A 56 -2.84 -17.07 1.55
N ALA A 57 -2.47 -16.84 2.80
CA ALA A 57 -1.15 -16.30 3.16
C ALA A 57 -0.05 -17.31 2.87
N MET A 58 -0.24 -18.59 3.19
CA MET A 58 0.72 -19.65 2.84
C MET A 58 0.94 -19.72 1.33
N GLU A 59 -0.14 -19.72 0.53
CA GLU A 59 -0.03 -19.73 -0.94
C GLU A 59 0.68 -18.48 -1.48
N LEU A 60 0.44 -17.30 -0.89
CA LEU A 60 1.15 -16.08 -1.23
C LEU A 60 2.63 -16.14 -0.83
N GLN A 61 2.96 -16.70 0.34
CA GLN A 61 4.34 -16.86 0.80
C GLN A 61 5.14 -17.80 -0.10
N ASP A 62 4.54 -18.89 -0.59
CA ASP A 62 5.15 -19.75 -1.59
C ASP A 62 5.40 -18.99 -2.90
N TYR A 63 4.41 -18.24 -3.39
CA TYR A 63 4.61 -17.38 -4.56
C TYR A 63 5.75 -16.37 -4.37
N LEU A 64 5.84 -15.72 -3.21
CA LEU A 64 6.91 -14.77 -2.90
C LEU A 64 8.30 -15.42 -2.85
N ARG A 65 8.38 -16.72 -2.53
CA ARG A 65 9.62 -17.50 -2.51
C ARG A 65 10.05 -17.90 -3.92
N ASP A 66 9.09 -18.28 -4.76
CA ASP A 66 9.37 -18.99 -6.02
C ASP A 66 9.34 -18.08 -7.26
N GLN A 67 8.58 -16.99 -7.25
CA GLN A 67 8.44 -16.08 -8.39
C GLN A 67 9.77 -15.46 -8.83
N GLN A 68 9.90 -15.20 -10.13
CA GLN A 68 11.11 -14.60 -10.75
C GLN A 68 10.81 -13.32 -11.55
N GLU A 69 9.58 -12.81 -11.49
CA GLU A 69 9.11 -11.67 -12.29
C GLU A 69 9.75 -10.35 -11.83
N TRP A 70 10.05 -10.24 -10.54
CA TRP A 70 10.74 -9.09 -9.96
C TRP A 70 11.72 -9.53 -8.89
N GLN A 71 12.78 -8.75 -8.72
CA GLN A 71 13.80 -8.98 -7.70
C GLN A 71 13.66 -7.97 -6.57
N HIS A 72 13.60 -8.46 -5.34
CA HIS A 72 13.57 -7.62 -4.15
C HIS A 72 14.38 -8.27 -3.04
N ASN A 73 15.32 -7.52 -2.45
CA ASN A 73 16.14 -8.04 -1.37
C ASN A 73 15.37 -8.01 -0.04
N PHE A 74 14.64 -9.09 0.26
CA PHE A 74 13.98 -9.28 1.55
C PHE A 74 14.95 -9.61 2.69
N GLY A 75 16.24 -9.82 2.43
CA GLY A 75 17.22 -10.19 3.45
C GLY A 75 17.05 -11.60 4.02
N LEU A 76 16.42 -12.51 3.25
CA LEU A 76 16.21 -13.92 3.62
C LEU A 76 17.29 -14.85 3.05
N SER A 77 18.10 -14.37 2.11
CA SER A 77 19.22 -15.10 1.53
C SER A 77 20.52 -14.32 1.76
N PRO A 78 21.62 -14.98 2.19
CA PRO A 78 22.91 -14.33 2.37
C PRO A 78 23.58 -13.93 1.05
N THR A 79 23.14 -14.49 -0.09
CA THR A 79 23.74 -14.23 -1.41
C THR A 79 23.12 -13.04 -2.14
N THR A 80 21.97 -12.53 -1.68
CA THR A 80 21.30 -11.40 -2.32
C THR A 80 21.98 -10.09 -1.93
N SER A 81 22.66 -9.48 -2.90
CA SER A 81 23.31 -8.17 -2.72
C SER A 81 22.30 -7.01 -2.74
N GLY A 82 22.71 -5.84 -2.23
CA GLY A 82 21.90 -4.62 -2.26
C GLY A 82 21.16 -4.31 -0.96
N ARG A 83 20.26 -3.32 -1.01
CA ARG A 83 19.57 -2.82 0.18
C ARG A 83 18.50 -3.81 0.64
N VAL A 84 18.69 -4.38 1.83
CA VAL A 84 17.68 -5.20 2.52
C VAL A 84 16.48 -4.36 2.93
N ALA A 85 15.28 -4.82 2.59
CA ALA A 85 14.03 -4.23 3.02
C ALA A 85 12.91 -5.29 3.10
N GLY A 86 12.39 -5.56 4.29
CA GLY A 86 11.15 -6.34 4.42
C GLY A 86 9.92 -5.55 3.96
N LYS A 87 8.78 -6.25 3.88
CA LYS A 87 7.53 -5.70 3.34
C LYS A 87 6.32 -6.28 4.07
N MET A 88 5.32 -5.44 4.32
CA MET A 88 4.02 -5.90 4.77
C MET A 88 3.19 -6.32 3.56
N PHE A 89 2.71 -7.56 3.56
CA PHE A 89 1.76 -8.10 2.61
C PHE A 89 0.41 -8.29 3.28
N GLY A 90 -0.66 -8.34 2.49
CA GLY A 90 -1.99 -8.67 2.97
C GLY A 90 -2.73 -9.56 2.01
N VAL A 91 -3.59 -10.40 2.56
CA VAL A 91 -4.54 -11.23 1.83
C VAL A 91 -5.96 -10.93 2.29
N LEU A 92 -6.89 -10.93 1.34
CA LEU A 92 -8.32 -10.83 1.62
C LEU A 92 -9.02 -12.00 0.93
N ALA A 93 -9.54 -12.94 1.72
CA ALA A 93 -10.43 -13.97 1.22
C ALA A 93 -11.76 -13.32 0.82
N VAL A 94 -12.27 -13.66 -0.35
CA VAL A 94 -13.47 -13.08 -0.94
C VAL A 94 -14.38 -14.14 -1.54
N ARG A 95 -15.67 -13.83 -1.60
CA ARG A 95 -16.64 -14.54 -2.43
C ARG A 95 -16.97 -13.69 -3.65
N LYS A 96 -16.86 -14.29 -4.84
CA LYS A 96 -17.26 -13.67 -6.11
C LYS A 96 -18.79 -13.67 -6.26
N PRO A 97 -19.37 -12.85 -7.16
CA PRO A 97 -20.82 -12.83 -7.42
C PRO A 97 -21.39 -14.18 -7.85
N ASP A 98 -20.59 -15.01 -8.53
CA ASP A 98 -20.93 -16.38 -8.93
C ASP A 98 -20.92 -17.39 -7.75
N GLY A 99 -20.64 -16.93 -6.53
CA GLY A 99 -20.58 -17.73 -5.31
C GLY A 99 -19.23 -18.41 -5.05
N THR A 100 -18.33 -18.45 -6.03
CA THR A 100 -17.02 -19.10 -5.90
C THR A 100 -16.06 -18.30 -5.02
N LEU A 101 -15.11 -19.00 -4.40
CA LEU A 101 -14.13 -18.41 -3.48
C LEU A 101 -12.83 -18.08 -4.19
N ALA A 102 -12.22 -16.97 -3.79
CA ALA A 102 -10.90 -16.56 -4.22
C ALA A 102 -10.23 -15.76 -3.09
N TYR A 103 -8.98 -15.38 -3.27
CA TYR A 103 -8.33 -14.37 -2.45
C TYR A 103 -7.67 -13.30 -3.29
N LEU A 104 -7.59 -12.10 -2.73
CA LEU A 104 -6.83 -10.98 -3.26
C LEU A 104 -5.51 -10.86 -2.50
N ALA A 105 -4.47 -10.34 -3.15
CA ALA A 105 -3.18 -10.04 -2.52
C ALA A 105 -2.79 -8.57 -2.71
N ALA A 106 -2.15 -7.97 -1.70
CA ALA A 106 -1.61 -6.61 -1.75
C ALA A 106 -0.30 -6.50 -0.94
N PHE A 107 0.47 -5.44 -1.17
CA PHE A 107 1.66 -5.08 -0.38
C PHE A 107 1.64 -3.61 0.04
N SER A 108 2.37 -3.21 1.08
CA SER A 108 2.41 -1.81 1.53
C SER A 108 3.40 -0.93 0.74
N GLY A 109 2.93 0.23 0.27
CA GLY A 109 3.74 1.17 -0.51
C GLY A 109 4.31 0.52 -1.79
N LYS A 110 5.63 0.63 -1.99
CA LYS A 110 6.34 0.13 -3.17
C LYS A 110 7.08 -1.18 -2.95
N LEU A 111 7.09 -2.05 -3.95
CA LEU A 111 7.83 -3.30 -3.98
C LEU A 111 8.68 -3.34 -5.25
N ALA A 112 9.96 -3.72 -5.15
CA ALA A 112 10.87 -3.79 -6.31
C ALA A 112 10.82 -2.54 -7.23
N GLY A 113 10.70 -1.34 -6.65
CA GLY A 113 10.64 -0.07 -7.39
C GLY A 113 9.27 0.36 -7.91
N ALA A 114 8.27 -0.53 -7.94
CA ALA A 114 6.94 -0.26 -8.49
C ALA A 114 5.82 -0.24 -7.44
N ASN A 115 4.70 0.42 -7.77
CA ASN A 115 3.46 0.41 -6.99
C ASN A 115 2.54 -0.78 -7.33
N GLN A 116 2.81 -1.47 -8.42
CA GLN A 116 1.97 -2.53 -8.97
C GLN A 116 2.86 -3.64 -9.55
N HIS A 117 2.41 -4.88 -9.37
CA HIS A 117 2.99 -6.10 -9.93
C HIS A 117 1.84 -7.02 -10.32
N ALA A 118 2.08 -7.96 -11.24
CA ALA A 118 1.12 -9.02 -11.52
C ALA A 118 0.76 -9.75 -10.21
N ARG A 119 -0.47 -10.28 -10.14
CA ARG A 119 -1.08 -10.93 -8.95
C ARG A 119 -1.48 -10.00 -7.78
N PHE A 120 -1.01 -8.76 -7.71
CA PHE A 120 -1.37 -7.83 -6.63
C PHE A 120 -2.40 -6.79 -7.10
N VAL A 121 -3.41 -6.53 -6.28
CA VAL A 121 -4.42 -5.51 -6.58
C VAL A 121 -3.77 -4.13 -6.76
N PRO A 122 -4.33 -3.28 -7.65
CA PRO A 122 -3.75 -1.97 -7.96
C PRO A 122 -3.72 -1.04 -6.73
N PRO A 123 -2.86 0.00 -6.74
CA PRO A 123 -2.93 1.06 -5.76
C PRO A 123 -4.27 1.81 -5.84
N VAL A 124 -4.74 2.35 -4.71
CA VAL A 124 -5.96 3.20 -4.70
C VAL A 124 -5.76 4.46 -5.55
N PHE A 125 -4.55 5.01 -5.52
CA PHE A 125 -4.10 6.11 -6.37
C PHE A 125 -2.65 5.86 -6.74
N ASP A 126 -2.33 5.84 -8.04
CA ASP A 126 -0.96 5.64 -8.49
C ASP A 126 -0.16 6.94 -8.45
N THR A 127 0.69 7.05 -7.44
CA THR A 127 1.59 8.19 -7.24
C THR A 127 2.78 8.20 -8.19
N LEU A 128 3.04 7.11 -8.92
CA LEU A 128 4.17 6.97 -9.84
C LEU A 128 3.80 7.20 -11.31
N ALA A 129 2.52 7.44 -11.64
CA ALA A 129 2.06 7.63 -13.00
C ALA A 129 2.92 8.68 -13.76
N ASP A 130 3.48 8.27 -14.90
CA ASP A 130 4.34 9.11 -15.73
C ASP A 130 3.59 10.39 -16.14
N GLY A 131 4.27 11.55 -16.01
CA GLY A 131 3.67 12.86 -16.24
C GLY A 131 2.64 13.32 -15.19
N GLY A 132 2.38 12.53 -14.14
CA GLY A 132 1.49 12.90 -13.06
C GLY A 132 1.97 14.09 -12.22
N PHE A 133 1.03 14.81 -11.59
CA PHE A 133 1.35 16.00 -10.77
C PHE A 133 2.27 15.70 -9.59
N VAL A 134 2.28 14.44 -9.12
CA VAL A 134 3.17 14.00 -8.04
C VAL A 134 4.62 14.04 -8.51
N ASN A 135 4.91 13.49 -9.69
CA ASN A 135 6.25 13.48 -10.27
C ASN A 135 6.76 14.91 -10.52
N ALA A 136 5.96 15.76 -11.16
CA ALA A 136 6.31 17.18 -11.37
C ALA A 136 6.52 17.92 -10.04
N GLY A 137 5.65 17.69 -9.05
CA GLY A 137 5.75 18.28 -7.72
C GLY A 137 7.05 17.87 -7.01
N MET A 138 7.43 16.59 -7.09
CA MET A 138 8.67 16.06 -6.51
C MET A 138 9.92 16.59 -7.21
N GLN A 139 9.91 16.74 -8.54
CA GLN A 139 11.01 17.37 -9.29
C GLN A 139 11.26 18.80 -8.81
N GLN A 140 10.20 19.58 -8.59
CA GLN A 140 10.31 20.93 -8.04
C GLN A 140 10.88 20.94 -6.60
N LEU A 141 10.49 19.99 -5.75
CA LEU A 141 11.10 19.84 -4.41
C LEU A 141 12.60 19.52 -4.50
N THR A 142 12.99 18.64 -5.42
CA THR A 142 14.41 18.32 -5.68
C THR A 142 15.19 19.54 -6.14
N ALA A 143 14.64 20.33 -7.07
CA ALA A 143 15.26 21.56 -7.55
C ALA A 143 15.45 22.59 -6.42
N LEU A 144 14.44 22.79 -5.57
CA LEU A 144 14.55 23.69 -4.39
C LEU A 144 15.63 23.22 -3.42
N ASN A 145 15.72 21.92 -3.15
CA ASN A 145 16.78 21.37 -2.29
C ASN A 145 18.17 21.55 -2.92
N ALA A 146 18.31 21.35 -4.23
CA ALA A 146 19.57 21.57 -4.93
C ALA A 146 20.00 23.04 -4.86
N ALA A 147 19.07 23.99 -5.05
CA ALA A 147 19.35 25.41 -4.92
C ALA A 147 19.80 25.80 -3.51
N ILE A 148 19.13 25.29 -2.47
CA ILE A 148 19.53 25.51 -1.06
C ILE A 148 20.95 24.98 -0.82
N HIS A 149 21.26 23.79 -1.34
CA HIS A 149 22.60 23.20 -1.20
C HIS A 149 23.68 23.96 -1.96
N ALA A 150 23.36 24.49 -3.14
CA ALA A 150 24.31 25.23 -3.99
C ALA A 150 24.72 26.58 -3.38
N LEU A 151 23.83 27.24 -2.63
CA LEU A 151 24.14 28.51 -1.97
C LEU A 151 25.18 28.36 -0.84
N GLY A 152 25.24 27.20 -0.17
CA GLY A 152 26.15 26.99 0.97
C GLY A 152 25.84 27.87 2.19
N GLU A 153 26.32 27.49 3.37
CA GLU A 153 25.97 28.16 4.64
C GLU A 153 26.86 29.39 4.93
N GLN A 154 26.79 30.39 4.05
CA GLN A 154 27.44 31.68 4.24
C GLN A 154 26.44 32.72 4.77
N PRO A 155 26.84 33.64 5.68
CA PRO A 155 25.93 34.64 6.25
C PRO A 155 25.21 35.51 5.19
N SER A 156 25.90 35.84 4.10
CA SER A 156 25.34 36.61 2.98
C SER A 156 24.21 35.89 2.24
N ASN A 157 24.17 34.55 2.30
CA ASN A 157 23.18 33.73 1.61
C ASN A 157 21.97 33.39 2.51
N ALA A 158 22.03 33.71 3.81
CA ALA A 158 20.99 33.36 4.77
C ALA A 158 19.57 33.83 4.36
N PRO A 159 19.37 35.08 3.89
CA PRO A 159 18.03 35.53 3.48
C PRO A 159 17.44 34.70 2.32
N GLU A 160 18.26 34.37 1.33
CA GLU A 160 17.82 33.59 0.16
C GLU A 160 17.58 32.12 0.52
N ILE A 161 18.43 31.55 1.37
CA ILE A 161 18.25 30.19 1.90
C ILE A 161 16.92 30.09 2.66
N ASP A 162 16.59 31.09 3.48
CA ASP A 162 15.34 31.10 4.23
C ASP A 162 14.12 31.26 3.32
N ARG A 163 14.21 32.11 2.28
CA ARG A 163 13.19 32.22 1.22
C ARG A 163 12.96 30.88 0.53
N LEU A 164 14.02 30.17 0.13
CA LEU A 164 13.93 28.86 -0.53
C LEU A 164 13.39 27.77 0.40
N LYS A 165 13.79 27.76 1.68
CA LYS A 165 13.24 26.85 2.70
C LYS A 165 11.74 27.07 2.89
N ALA A 166 11.30 28.33 2.93
CA ALA A 166 9.88 28.68 3.02
C ALA A 166 9.11 28.22 1.77
N ALA A 167 9.63 28.50 0.57
CA ALA A 167 9.03 28.04 -0.69
C ALA A 167 8.92 26.51 -0.76
N ARG A 168 9.98 25.80 -0.36
CA ARG A 168 9.99 24.33 -0.28
C ARG A 168 8.94 23.80 0.70
N LYS A 169 8.83 24.41 1.88
CA LYS A 169 7.83 24.02 2.89
C LYS A 169 6.41 24.20 2.35
N THR A 170 6.10 25.37 1.80
CA THR A 170 4.79 25.67 1.20
C THR A 170 4.44 24.70 0.07
N HIS A 171 5.39 24.45 -0.84
CA HIS A 171 5.19 23.52 -1.96
C HIS A 171 4.98 22.08 -1.47
N SER A 172 5.76 21.61 -0.49
CA SER A 172 5.62 20.27 0.09
C SER A 172 4.24 20.07 0.73
N ILE A 173 3.76 21.06 1.49
CA ILE A 173 2.43 21.00 2.14
C ILE A 173 1.33 20.95 1.09
N ARG A 174 1.39 21.83 0.07
CA ARG A 174 0.40 21.86 -1.01
C ARG A 174 0.38 20.57 -1.82
N LEU A 175 1.55 20.02 -2.14
CA LEU A 175 1.67 18.77 -2.87
C LEU A 175 1.06 17.60 -2.08
N GLN A 176 1.37 17.51 -0.78
CA GLN A 176 0.83 16.48 0.10
C GLN A 176 -0.69 16.58 0.25
N GLN A 177 -1.22 17.79 0.43
CA GLN A 177 -2.66 18.04 0.47
C GLN A 177 -3.34 17.53 -0.82
N ARG A 178 -2.76 17.87 -1.98
CA ARG A 178 -3.28 17.45 -3.28
C ARG A 178 -3.20 15.94 -3.47
N ILE A 179 -2.17 15.27 -2.96
CA ILE A 179 -2.10 13.80 -2.94
C ILE A 179 -3.27 13.23 -2.13
N PHE A 180 -3.51 13.73 -0.92
CA PHE A 180 -4.61 13.26 -0.06
C PHE A 180 -6.00 13.50 -0.67
N GLU A 181 -6.18 14.55 -1.47
CA GLU A 181 -7.43 14.80 -2.21
C GLU A 181 -7.74 13.71 -3.24
N HIS A 182 -6.72 13.11 -3.85
CA HIS A 182 -6.88 12.11 -4.92
C HIS A 182 -7.06 10.68 -4.40
N TYR A 183 -6.78 10.42 -3.12
CA TYR A 183 -7.08 9.14 -2.50
C TYR A 183 -8.57 9.04 -2.17
N HIS A 184 -9.33 8.35 -3.03
CA HIS A 184 -10.76 8.10 -2.85
C HIS A 184 -11.03 6.64 -2.49
N PHE A 185 -11.75 6.42 -1.40
CA PHE A 185 -12.16 5.10 -0.95
C PHE A 185 -13.66 4.89 -1.18
N VAL A 186 -14.02 3.66 -1.52
CA VAL A 186 -15.40 3.18 -1.62
C VAL A 186 -15.71 2.32 -0.40
N ASN A 187 -16.90 2.46 0.17
CA ASN A 187 -17.36 1.57 1.23
C ASN A 187 -18.27 0.45 0.72
N LYS A 188 -18.64 -0.49 1.60
CA LYS A 188 -19.55 -1.62 1.27
C LYS A 188 -20.91 -1.21 0.70
N ALA A 189 -21.34 0.04 0.90
CA ALA A 189 -22.58 0.60 0.36
C ALA A 189 -22.36 1.40 -0.94
N GLY A 190 -21.17 1.32 -1.55
CA GLY A 190 -20.82 2.03 -2.78
C GLY A 190 -20.54 3.54 -2.60
N ARG A 191 -20.58 4.08 -1.38
CA ARG A 191 -20.34 5.50 -1.11
C ARG A 191 -18.85 5.81 -1.22
N ARG A 192 -18.52 6.99 -1.73
CA ARG A 192 -17.14 7.46 -1.93
C ARG A 192 -16.78 8.59 -0.98
N LYS A 193 -15.56 8.55 -0.42
CA LYS A 193 -14.96 9.64 0.37
C LYS A 193 -13.47 9.74 0.12
N ASN A 194 -12.93 10.96 0.14
CA ASN A 194 -11.48 11.16 0.04
C ASN A 194 -10.80 11.08 1.41
N LEU A 195 -9.49 10.84 1.41
CA LEU A 195 -8.68 10.65 2.61
C LEU A 195 -8.79 11.83 3.59
N LEU A 196 -8.79 13.07 3.10
CA LEU A 196 -8.96 14.26 3.94
C LEU A 196 -10.27 14.24 4.73
N SER A 197 -11.39 13.93 4.07
CA SER A 197 -12.69 13.88 4.72
C SER A 197 -12.76 12.77 5.79
N LEU A 198 -12.15 11.62 5.53
CA LEU A 198 -12.10 10.48 6.45
C LEU A 198 -11.34 10.81 7.73
N PHE A 199 -10.17 11.39 7.59
CA PHE A 199 -9.32 11.76 8.73
C PHE A 199 -9.88 12.93 9.51
N LYS A 200 -10.51 13.92 8.84
CA LYS A 200 -11.22 15.01 9.51
C LYS A 200 -12.37 14.47 10.39
N THR A 201 -13.16 13.51 9.89
CA THR A 201 -14.22 12.87 10.70
C THR A 201 -13.66 12.12 11.90
N ALA A 202 -12.46 11.54 11.79
CA ALA A 202 -11.78 10.86 12.89
C ALA A 202 -11.01 11.79 13.85
N GLY A 203 -11.15 13.12 13.72
CA GLY A 203 -10.54 14.11 14.63
C GLY A 203 -9.07 14.46 14.31
N TYR A 204 -8.54 14.02 13.17
CA TYR A 204 -7.18 14.37 12.76
C TYR A 204 -7.16 15.74 12.05
N GLN A 205 -6.10 16.51 12.31
CA GLN A 205 -5.84 17.75 11.57
C GLN A 205 -5.47 17.48 10.11
N GLN A 206 -4.67 16.43 9.88
CA GLN A 206 -4.20 15.99 8.57
C GLN A 206 -3.98 14.46 8.58
N PRO A 207 -4.18 13.77 7.44
CA PRO A 207 -3.78 12.37 7.33
C PRO A 207 -2.25 12.18 7.51
N PRO A 208 -1.82 11.08 8.14
CA PRO A 208 -0.41 10.71 8.19
C PRO A 208 0.12 10.40 6.78
N ALA A 209 1.42 10.64 6.56
CA ALA A 209 2.06 10.32 5.29
C ALA A 209 1.95 8.81 4.98
N GLY A 210 1.62 8.48 3.73
CA GLY A 210 1.41 7.10 3.27
C GLY A 210 0.09 6.47 3.73
N ALA A 211 -0.83 7.24 4.33
CA ALA A 211 -2.20 6.78 4.53
C ALA A 211 -2.85 6.49 3.17
N GLY A 212 -3.50 5.32 3.05
CA GLY A 212 -4.04 4.80 1.80
C GLY A 212 -3.13 3.85 1.01
N GLU A 213 -1.86 3.71 1.40
CA GLU A 213 -0.90 2.82 0.72
C GLU A 213 -0.76 1.43 1.38
N CYS A 214 -1.44 1.18 2.50
CA CYS A 214 -1.42 -0.10 3.21
C CYS A 214 -2.13 -1.21 2.41
N ALA A 215 -1.84 -2.48 2.74
CA ALA A 215 -2.41 -3.61 2.00
C ALA A 215 -3.93 -3.72 2.24
N ALA A 216 -4.38 -3.66 3.48
CA ALA A 216 -5.79 -3.78 3.85
C ALA A 216 -6.76 -2.85 3.08
N PRO A 217 -6.56 -1.51 3.04
CA PRO A 217 -7.46 -0.63 2.30
C PRO A 217 -7.44 -0.90 0.79
N LYS A 218 -6.31 -1.31 0.19
CA LYS A 218 -6.25 -1.68 -1.24
C LYS A 218 -7.08 -2.92 -1.56
N LEU A 219 -6.99 -3.93 -0.70
CA LEU A 219 -7.76 -5.17 -0.84
C LEU A 219 -9.26 -4.90 -0.79
N LEU A 220 -9.72 -4.16 0.23
CA LEU A 220 -11.13 -3.81 0.37
C LEU A 220 -11.61 -2.87 -0.74
N GLN A 221 -10.76 -1.96 -1.20
CA GLN A 221 -11.10 -1.04 -2.28
C GLN A 221 -11.41 -1.83 -3.55
N TYR A 222 -10.51 -2.75 -3.92
CA TYR A 222 -10.73 -3.64 -5.06
C TYR A 222 -11.98 -4.50 -4.86
N ALA A 223 -12.15 -5.11 -3.69
CA ALA A 223 -13.31 -5.95 -3.41
C ALA A 223 -14.63 -5.20 -3.63
N PHE A 224 -14.79 -4.00 -3.06
CA PHE A 224 -16.02 -3.22 -3.20
C PHE A 224 -16.22 -2.65 -4.60
N GLN A 225 -15.16 -2.26 -5.32
CA GLN A 225 -15.27 -1.80 -6.70
C GLN A 225 -15.73 -2.91 -7.66
N HIS A 226 -15.43 -4.16 -7.35
CA HIS A 226 -15.71 -5.32 -8.20
C HIS A 226 -16.86 -6.20 -7.67
N GLY A 227 -17.63 -5.72 -6.68
CA GLY A 227 -18.77 -6.46 -6.14
C GLY A 227 -18.39 -7.78 -5.45
N LEU A 228 -17.16 -7.89 -4.97
CA LEU A 228 -16.69 -9.05 -4.21
C LEU A 228 -17.11 -8.89 -2.74
N THR A 229 -17.54 -9.98 -2.12
CA THR A 229 -17.89 -10.01 -0.70
C THR A 229 -16.64 -10.38 0.10
N PRO A 230 -16.09 -9.47 0.94
CA PRO A 230 -14.99 -9.80 1.85
C PRO A 230 -15.43 -10.88 2.86
N LEU A 231 -14.54 -11.81 3.18
CA LEU A 231 -14.78 -12.88 4.15
C LEU A 231 -13.82 -12.85 5.34
N ALA A 232 -12.52 -12.70 5.08
CA ALA A 232 -11.51 -12.51 6.11
C ALA A 232 -10.31 -11.76 5.55
N LEU A 233 -9.62 -10.99 6.40
CA LEU A 233 -8.44 -10.20 6.05
C LEU A 233 -7.31 -10.48 7.05
N THR A 234 -6.08 -10.59 6.56
CA THR A 234 -4.90 -10.54 7.43
C THR A 234 -3.73 -9.88 6.72
N GLU A 235 -2.82 -9.29 7.48
CA GLU A 235 -1.53 -8.81 6.99
C GLU A 235 -0.39 -9.62 7.63
N PHE A 236 0.73 -9.77 6.93
CA PHE A 236 1.92 -10.41 7.46
C PHE A 236 3.20 -9.74 6.96
N TRP A 237 4.26 -9.84 7.76
CA TRP A 237 5.56 -9.30 7.38
C TRP A 237 6.42 -10.34 6.67
N TRP A 238 6.99 -9.98 5.52
CA TRP A 238 7.90 -10.82 4.75
C TRP A 238 9.29 -10.17 4.64
N GLY A 239 10.34 -10.93 4.94
CA GLY A 239 11.72 -10.44 5.00
C GLY A 239 12.26 -10.19 6.40
N LEU A 240 13.56 -9.84 6.44
CA LEU A 240 14.32 -9.54 7.65
C LEU A 240 13.64 -8.45 8.46
N SER A 241 13.62 -8.64 9.78
CA SER A 241 13.06 -7.66 10.72
C SER A 241 13.81 -6.32 10.62
N PRO A 242 13.11 -5.18 10.73
CA PRO A 242 13.78 -3.90 10.88
C PRO A 242 14.58 -3.86 12.19
N LYS A 243 15.50 -2.89 12.31
CA LYS A 243 16.31 -2.70 13.54
C LYS A 243 15.48 -2.55 14.81
N SER A 244 14.25 -2.02 14.70
CA SER A 244 13.33 -1.88 15.82
C SER A 244 12.71 -3.19 16.30
N ALA A 245 12.93 -4.31 15.58
CA ALA A 245 12.32 -5.63 15.81
C ALA A 245 10.78 -5.66 15.84
N THR A 246 10.13 -4.57 15.41
CA THR A 246 8.67 -4.41 15.43
C THR A 246 7.96 -5.44 14.54
N TRP A 247 8.55 -5.73 13.38
CA TRP A 247 8.00 -6.67 12.41
C TRP A 247 8.87 -7.92 12.33
N LYS A 248 8.25 -9.09 12.44
CA LYS A 248 8.92 -10.39 12.44
C LYS A 248 8.54 -11.16 11.19
N HIS A 249 9.52 -11.78 10.55
CA HIS A 249 9.30 -12.59 9.36
C HIS A 249 8.21 -13.65 9.58
N GLY A 250 7.23 -13.72 8.67
CA GLY A 250 6.13 -14.67 8.70
C GLY A 250 5.04 -14.37 9.74
N HIS A 251 5.23 -13.37 10.61
CA HIS A 251 4.26 -13.05 11.65
C HIS A 251 3.09 -12.23 11.09
N PHE A 252 1.90 -12.49 11.64
CA PHE A 252 0.65 -11.85 11.24
C PHE A 252 0.34 -10.62 12.09
N TYR A 253 -0.28 -9.63 11.48
CA TYR A 253 -0.59 -8.35 12.10
C TYR A 253 -1.97 -7.87 11.67
N ALA A 254 -2.66 -7.19 12.60
CA ALA A 254 -3.84 -6.42 12.25
C ALA A 254 -3.46 -5.18 11.42
N PRO A 255 -4.38 -4.65 10.59
CA PRO A 255 -4.19 -3.39 9.90
C PRO A 255 -3.77 -2.26 10.86
N CYS A 256 -2.81 -1.44 10.44
CA CYS A 256 -2.24 -0.45 11.35
C CYS A 256 -3.27 0.59 11.83
N ARG A 257 -3.29 0.87 13.14
CA ARG A 257 -4.26 1.78 13.75
C ARG A 257 -4.15 3.23 13.24
N GLU A 258 -2.93 3.73 13.12
CA GLU A 258 -2.67 5.14 12.76
C GLU A 258 -3.16 5.52 11.36
N LYS A 259 -2.88 4.69 10.35
CA LYS A 259 -3.18 5.00 8.94
C LYS A 259 -4.43 4.31 8.41
N CYS A 260 -4.76 3.12 8.91
CA CYS A 260 -5.88 2.34 8.36
C CYS A 260 -7.19 2.57 9.10
N ALA A 261 -7.19 2.81 10.42
CA ALA A 261 -8.44 2.79 11.19
C ALA A 261 -9.52 3.76 10.67
N PRO A 262 -9.23 5.05 10.37
CA PRO A 262 -10.25 5.96 9.82
C PRO A 262 -10.78 5.51 8.44
N ILE A 263 -9.92 4.90 7.63
CA ILE A 263 -10.26 4.41 6.30
C ILE A 263 -11.18 3.18 6.43
N LEU A 264 -10.76 2.19 7.23
CA LEU A 264 -11.48 0.94 7.44
C LEU A 264 -12.82 1.16 8.13
N ALA A 265 -12.88 2.07 9.11
CA ALA A 265 -14.14 2.45 9.76
C ALA A 265 -15.17 2.94 8.73
N PHE A 266 -14.77 3.77 7.76
CA PHE A 266 -15.67 4.18 6.69
C PHE A 266 -16.01 3.04 5.73
N MET A 267 -15.00 2.29 5.29
CA MET A 267 -15.15 1.22 4.30
C MET A 267 -16.09 0.10 4.77
N LEU A 268 -16.03 -0.24 6.06
CA LEU A 268 -16.82 -1.30 6.68
C LEU A 268 -18.11 -0.82 7.35
N GLY A 269 -18.28 0.50 7.51
CA GLY A 269 -19.49 1.11 8.09
C GLY A 269 -19.51 1.19 9.61
N GLY A 270 -18.35 1.38 10.25
CA GLY A 270 -18.21 1.69 11.68
C GLY A 270 -17.86 0.51 12.59
N GLY A 271 -17.79 -0.72 12.05
CA GLY A 271 -17.27 -1.89 12.75
C GLY A 271 -15.92 -2.31 12.17
N ALA A 272 -14.86 -1.78 12.74
CA ALA A 272 -13.48 -2.18 12.49
C ALA A 272 -12.80 -2.47 13.83
#